data_AF-A0A4Z2IF59-F1
#
_entry.id   AF-A0A4Z2IF59-F1
#
_cell.length_a   1.000
_cell.length_b   1.000
_cell.length_c   1.000
_cell.angle_alpha   90.00
_cell.angle_beta   90.00
_cell.angle_gamma   90.00
#
_symmetry.space_group_name_H-M   'P 1'
#
loop_
_entity.id
_entity.type
_entity.pdbx_description
1 polymer ?
#
loop_
_entity_poly.entity_id
_entity_poly.type
_entity_poly.pdbx_seq_one_letter_code
_entity_poly.pdbx_strand_id
1 'polypeptide(L)'
;MSRKVGLSANASQFTLEGEPFRVLGGSVHYFRVPRAYWRDRLMKMKACGINTLTTYVPWSLHQPERGVFNFHTQLDLVWLLRDGSMRLRTTHPGFTQAVNTFFDKLIPRVVPLQFKKGGPIIAVQVENDYGSFAKDESYMLFIKEALQSKGISELLLTSDYHNTLKSGGVDGAIRSLKLQKLNQREIQDLNAIQPNSPTMVMDYWTGWHDVWGDLHHVLPPEGGGSFPDMPALHYRESYEPAIMYQHLSLWDALSFTEGPFKSAKPVSMENLPVNNGNGQSYGYTLYEASITNRSYIGLFKRQNLELAVPDGKAPWRSLPATPSFPGFFMGRLFAYGYPSDTFVKLPGWEKGVVFINGLNLGRYWSIGPQQALYLPGPFLNSGINQAIVFEEQEGDYKVHFEDTPDLGMAADIQ
;
A
#
# COMPACT_ATOMS: atom_id res chain seq x y z
N MET A 1 28.42 21.55 7.26
CA MET A 1 29.39 20.46 7.47
C MET A 1 29.28 19.50 6.31
N SER A 2 30.38 19.16 5.62
CA SER A 2 30.31 18.17 4.53
C SER A 2 30.28 16.77 5.14
N ARG A 3 29.10 16.15 5.22
CA ARG A 3 28.93 14.74 5.60
C ARG A 3 29.63 13.87 4.55
N LYS A 4 30.86 13.43 4.80
CA LYS A 4 31.68 12.66 3.83
C LYS A 4 31.68 11.16 4.09
N VAL A 5 31.44 10.75 5.33
CA VAL A 5 31.41 9.34 5.74
C VAL A 5 29.97 9.02 6.15
N GLY A 6 29.31 8.16 5.37
CA GLY A 6 27.95 7.68 5.66
C GLY A 6 27.93 6.60 6.74
N LEU A 7 26.83 5.86 6.82
CA LEU A 7 26.76 4.68 7.67
C LEU A 7 27.75 3.63 7.17
N SER A 8 28.47 3.01 8.09
CA SER A 8 29.33 1.87 7.82
C SER A 8 29.20 0.85 8.93
N ALA A 9 29.59 -0.38 8.63
CA ALA A 9 29.60 -1.50 9.57
C ALA A 9 31.05 -1.92 9.82
N ASN A 10 31.39 -2.21 11.08
CA ASN A 10 32.60 -2.94 11.45
C ASN A 10 32.23 -4.26 12.15
N ALA A 11 33.21 -4.99 12.70
CA ALA A 11 32.95 -6.31 13.29
C ALA A 11 31.98 -6.30 14.50
N SER A 12 31.77 -5.16 15.16
CA SER A 12 30.96 -5.10 16.39
C SER A 12 29.78 -4.13 16.35
N GLN A 13 29.83 -3.08 15.51
CA GLN A 13 28.81 -2.02 15.52
C GLN A 13 28.71 -1.28 14.18
N PHE A 14 27.63 -0.53 14.04
CA PHE A 14 27.53 0.51 13.02
C PHE A 14 28.24 1.79 13.48
N THR A 15 28.78 2.53 12.52
CA THR A 15 29.28 3.89 12.75
C THR A 15 28.67 4.86 11.73
N LEU A 16 28.37 6.08 12.15
CA LEU A 16 27.90 7.17 11.29
C LEU A 16 28.83 8.36 11.50
N GLU A 17 29.44 8.85 10.41
CA GLU A 17 30.52 9.85 10.49
C GLU A 17 31.73 9.42 11.34
N GLY A 18 31.96 8.10 11.46
CA GLY A 18 33.06 7.52 12.26
C GLY A 18 32.71 7.28 13.73
N GLU A 19 31.59 7.82 14.21
CA GLU A 19 31.13 7.64 15.58
C GLU A 19 30.20 6.42 15.72
N PRO A 20 30.25 5.68 16.84
CA PRO A 20 29.32 4.59 17.12
C PRO A 20 27.87 5.04 16.96
N PHE A 21 27.09 4.29 16.17
CA PHE A 21 25.70 4.61 15.88
C PHE A 21 24.83 3.37 16.05
N ARG A 22 23.82 3.43 16.91
CA ARG A 22 22.83 2.35 17.05
C ARG A 22 21.58 2.73 16.28
N VAL A 23 21.25 1.97 15.23
CA VAL A 23 20.01 2.14 14.49
C VAL A 23 18.85 1.67 15.36
N LEU A 24 17.98 2.61 15.76
CA LEU A 24 16.67 2.31 16.35
C LEU A 24 15.64 2.67 15.30
N GLY A 25 15.27 1.66 14.52
CA GLY A 25 14.41 1.79 13.35
C GLY A 25 12.93 1.80 13.70
N GLY A 26 12.13 2.53 12.92
CA GLY A 26 10.69 2.39 12.89
C GLY A 26 10.16 2.54 11.46
N SER A 27 9.24 1.65 11.07
CA SER A 27 8.69 1.62 9.72
C SER A 27 7.44 2.50 9.61
N VAL A 28 7.46 3.47 8.70
CA VAL A 28 6.26 4.20 8.26
C VAL A 28 6.22 4.27 6.75
N HIS A 29 5.10 3.85 6.18
CA HIS A 29 4.88 3.88 4.74
C HIS A 29 4.15 5.17 4.38
N TYR A 30 4.85 6.09 3.71
CA TYR A 30 4.30 7.41 3.38
C TYR A 30 3.02 7.33 2.53
N PHE A 31 2.86 6.24 1.77
CA PHE A 31 1.69 5.95 0.95
C PHE A 31 0.49 5.36 1.71
N ARG A 32 0.64 5.04 3.00
CA ARG A 32 -0.45 4.59 3.89
C ARG A 32 -0.88 5.66 4.89
N VAL A 33 -0.26 6.84 4.86
CA VAL A 33 -0.56 7.96 5.76
C VAL A 33 -0.85 9.19 4.92
N PRO A 34 -1.99 9.89 5.13
CA PRO A 34 -2.24 11.17 4.48
C PRO A 34 -1.09 12.14 4.70
N ARG A 35 -0.68 12.87 3.66
CA ARG A 35 0.50 13.76 3.71
C ARG A 35 0.42 14.80 4.82
N ALA A 36 -0.79 15.32 5.10
CA ALA A 36 -1.05 16.26 6.19
C ALA A 36 -0.61 15.72 7.57
N TYR A 37 -0.55 14.39 7.72
CA TYR A 37 -0.24 13.71 8.96
C TYR A 37 1.18 13.17 9.06
N TRP A 38 2.00 13.24 8.01
CA TRP A 38 3.38 12.74 8.06
C TRP A 38 4.18 13.37 9.20
N ARG A 39 4.10 14.69 9.36
CA ARG A 39 4.84 15.38 10.43
C ARG A 39 4.41 14.88 11.81
N ASP A 40 3.11 14.72 12.05
CA ASP A 40 2.62 14.21 13.33
C ASP A 40 3.16 12.79 13.62
N ARG A 41 3.06 11.87 12.64
CA ARG A 41 3.54 10.49 12.82
C ARG A 41 5.04 10.45 13.08
N LEU A 42 5.83 11.23 12.34
CA LEU A 42 7.29 11.31 12.52
C LEU A 42 7.68 11.93 13.88
N MET A 43 6.93 12.93 14.37
CA MET A 43 7.18 13.51 15.69
C MET A 43 6.87 12.52 16.81
N LYS A 44 5.81 11.71 16.68
CA LYS A 44 5.49 10.64 17.64
C LYS A 44 6.54 9.54 17.66
N MET A 45 7.06 9.13 16.49
CA MET A 45 8.17 8.18 16.42
C MET A 45 9.43 8.73 17.08
N LYS A 46 9.78 10.00 16.80
CA LYS A 46 10.93 10.65 17.43
C LYS A 46 10.78 10.76 18.94
N ALA A 47 9.58 11.07 19.44
CA ALA A 47 9.27 11.07 20.86
C ALA A 47 9.44 9.68 21.49
N CYS A 48 9.07 8.61 20.78
CA CYS A 48 9.28 7.22 21.19
C CYS A 48 10.78 6.80 21.23
N GLY A 49 11.71 7.68 20.83
CA GLY A 49 13.15 7.39 20.82
C GLY A 49 13.65 6.73 19.53
N ILE A 50 12.78 6.58 18.52
CA ILE A 50 13.18 6.13 17.18
C ILE A 50 14.08 7.20 16.56
N ASN A 51 15.26 6.79 16.11
CA ASN A 51 16.24 7.69 15.50
C ASN A 51 16.35 7.52 13.98
N THR A 52 15.79 6.44 13.43
CA THR A 52 15.86 6.11 12.01
C THR A 52 14.50 5.67 11.49
N LEU A 53 14.04 6.31 10.41
CA LEU A 53 12.84 5.91 9.70
C LEU A 53 13.19 4.90 8.60
N THR A 54 12.41 3.83 8.48
CA THR A 54 12.41 2.93 7.33
C THR A 54 11.12 3.11 6.53
N THR A 55 11.22 3.08 5.19
CA THR A 55 10.05 3.20 4.31
C THR A 55 10.30 2.47 3.00
N TYR A 56 9.28 1.78 2.48
CA TYR A 56 9.31 1.21 1.14
C TYR A 56 9.03 2.28 0.09
N VAL A 57 9.50 2.03 -1.13
CA VAL A 57 9.12 2.79 -2.33
C VAL A 57 8.32 1.86 -3.24
N PRO A 58 6.97 1.89 -3.19
CA PRO A 58 6.14 1.08 -4.07
C PRO A 58 6.30 1.57 -5.50
N TRP A 59 6.97 0.77 -6.34
CA TRP A 59 7.08 1.04 -7.77
C TRP A 59 5.70 1.26 -8.38
N SER A 60 4.73 0.43 -7.97
CA SER A 60 3.35 0.63 -8.33
C SER A 60 2.93 2.07 -8.15
N LEU A 61 2.99 2.67 -6.97
CA LEU A 61 2.48 4.04 -6.83
C LEU A 61 3.19 5.15 -7.62
N HIS A 62 4.31 4.85 -8.28
CA HIS A 62 5.10 5.82 -9.02
C HIS A 62 5.14 5.62 -10.53
N GLN A 63 4.67 4.49 -11.04
CA GLN A 63 4.68 4.22 -12.48
C GLN A 63 3.41 3.51 -12.97
N PRO A 64 2.22 4.15 -12.82
CA PRO A 64 0.89 3.54 -13.06
C PRO A 64 0.78 2.82 -14.38
N GLU A 65 1.36 3.46 -15.38
CA GLU A 65 1.36 3.05 -16.76
C GLU A 65 2.80 3.04 -17.30
N ARG A 66 3.05 2.25 -18.34
CA ARG A 66 4.38 2.19 -18.94
C ARG A 66 4.79 3.57 -19.45
N GLY A 67 5.92 4.09 -18.98
CA GLY A 67 6.44 5.41 -19.35
C GLY A 67 5.80 6.60 -18.62
N VAL A 68 4.72 6.42 -17.85
CA VAL A 68 4.08 7.48 -17.06
C VAL A 68 4.59 7.42 -15.63
N PHE A 69 5.15 8.53 -15.14
CA PHE A 69 5.73 8.59 -13.79
C PHE A 69 5.01 9.61 -12.93
N ASN A 70 4.65 9.21 -11.71
CA ASN A 70 3.98 10.08 -10.75
C ASN A 70 4.73 10.13 -9.41
N PHE A 71 5.20 11.32 -9.06
CA PHE A 71 5.84 11.59 -7.77
C PHE A 71 5.04 12.59 -6.92
N HIS A 72 3.83 12.92 -7.35
CA HIS A 72 2.95 13.91 -6.72
C HIS A 72 1.68 13.29 -6.14
N THR A 73 1.31 12.06 -6.52
CA THR A 73 0.17 11.28 -5.99
C THR A 73 0.47 9.77 -5.91
N GLN A 74 -0.50 8.95 -5.47
CA GLN A 74 -0.36 7.50 -5.26
C GLN A 74 -0.94 6.71 -6.47
N LEU A 75 -0.14 6.06 -7.35
CA LEU A 75 -0.69 5.33 -8.55
C LEU A 75 0.22 4.24 -9.22
N ASP A 76 -0.21 2.96 -9.24
CA ASP A 76 0.00 1.64 -9.98
C ASP A 76 1.22 0.98 -10.75
N LEU A 77 1.28 -0.36 -10.87
CA LEU A 77 2.19 -1.13 -11.75
C LEU A 77 1.51 -2.42 -12.30
N VAL A 78 0.76 -2.31 -13.40
CA VAL A 78 0.06 -3.48 -14.02
C VAL A 78 0.56 -3.86 -15.41
N TRP A 79 1.17 -2.93 -16.15
CA TRP A 79 1.65 -3.20 -17.52
C TRP A 79 2.72 -4.30 -17.61
N LEU A 80 3.41 -4.64 -16.51
CA LEU A 80 4.38 -5.74 -16.46
C LEU A 80 3.76 -7.12 -16.64
N LEU A 81 2.50 -7.30 -16.24
CA LEU A 81 1.81 -8.60 -16.24
C LEU A 81 1.22 -8.99 -17.61
N ARG A 82 1.26 -8.07 -18.59
CA ARG A 82 0.74 -8.31 -19.95
C ARG A 82 1.62 -9.26 -20.78
N ASP A 83 2.91 -9.30 -20.49
CA ASP A 83 3.81 -10.25 -21.10
C ASP A 83 3.63 -11.61 -20.41
N GLY A 84 2.94 -12.53 -21.08
CA GLY A 84 2.71 -13.89 -20.57
C GLY A 84 3.98 -14.72 -20.38
N SER A 85 5.13 -14.25 -20.88
CA SER A 85 6.45 -14.86 -20.64
C SER A 85 7.23 -14.21 -19.50
N MET A 86 6.68 -13.17 -18.87
CA MET A 86 7.35 -12.39 -17.83
C MET A 86 7.76 -13.25 -16.65
N ARG A 87 9.03 -13.12 -16.25
CA ARG A 87 9.57 -13.74 -15.03
C ARG A 87 9.97 -12.64 -14.05
N LEU A 88 9.03 -12.28 -13.17
CA LEU A 88 9.24 -11.27 -12.14
C LEU A 88 10.36 -11.68 -11.18
N ARG A 89 11.11 -10.69 -10.67
CA ARG A 89 12.21 -10.90 -9.70
C ARG A 89 13.29 -11.86 -10.21
N THR A 90 13.62 -11.75 -11.50
CA THR A 90 14.71 -12.50 -12.15
C THR A 90 15.47 -11.57 -13.10
N THR A 91 16.55 -12.06 -13.69
CA THR A 91 17.33 -11.37 -14.74
C THR A 91 16.65 -11.38 -16.12
N HIS A 92 15.38 -11.80 -16.20
CA HIS A 92 14.59 -11.74 -17.43
C HIS A 92 14.69 -10.35 -18.08
N PRO A 93 15.10 -10.24 -19.37
CA PRO A 93 15.38 -8.96 -20.01
C PRO A 93 14.23 -7.95 -19.94
N GLY A 94 12.98 -8.43 -20.10
CA GLY A 94 11.81 -7.56 -19.99
C GLY A 94 11.62 -6.98 -18.58
N PHE A 95 11.96 -7.75 -17.55
CA PHE A 95 11.85 -7.30 -16.16
C PHE A 95 13.01 -6.38 -15.76
N THR A 96 14.25 -6.74 -16.09
CA THR A 96 15.43 -5.93 -15.77
C THR A 96 15.43 -4.59 -16.52
N GLN A 97 14.97 -4.55 -17.77
CA GLN A 97 14.76 -3.30 -18.50
C GLN A 97 13.74 -2.40 -17.79
N ALA A 98 12.64 -2.97 -17.31
CA ALA A 98 11.62 -2.23 -16.59
C ALA A 98 12.14 -1.67 -15.25
N VAL A 99 12.88 -2.49 -14.48
CA VAL A 99 13.55 -2.04 -13.24
C VAL A 99 14.50 -0.89 -13.53
N ASN A 100 15.35 -1.01 -14.56
CA ASN A 100 16.27 0.05 -14.95
C ASN A 100 15.53 1.33 -15.32
N THR A 101 14.45 1.23 -16.11
CA THR A 101 13.64 2.38 -16.50
C THR A 101 13.04 3.10 -15.29
N PHE A 102 12.57 2.33 -14.30
CA PHE A 102 12.07 2.89 -13.05
C PHE A 102 13.20 3.56 -12.24
N PHE A 103 14.33 2.88 -12.08
CA PHE A 103 15.48 3.41 -11.35
C PHE A 103 16.08 4.67 -12.03
N ASP A 104 16.05 4.77 -13.36
CA ASP A 104 16.48 5.95 -14.10
C ASP A 104 15.64 7.20 -13.75
N LYS A 105 14.41 7.02 -13.25
CA LYS A 105 13.56 8.12 -12.79
C LYS A 105 13.62 8.32 -11.28
N LEU A 106 13.64 7.23 -10.51
CA LEU A 106 13.64 7.29 -9.05
C LEU A 106 14.99 7.73 -8.50
N ILE A 107 16.08 7.04 -8.89
CA ILE A 107 17.38 7.19 -8.22
C ILE A 107 17.94 8.62 -8.33
N PRO A 108 17.85 9.34 -9.46
CA PRO A 108 18.29 10.74 -9.51
C PRO A 108 17.59 11.67 -8.50
N ARG A 109 16.37 11.34 -8.05
CA ARG A 109 15.65 12.07 -6.99
C ARG A 109 16.12 11.67 -5.59
N VAL A 110 16.56 10.43 -5.42
CA VAL A 110 17.10 9.88 -4.17
C VAL A 110 18.55 10.31 -3.95
N VAL A 111 19.35 10.45 -5.01
CA VAL A 111 20.77 10.81 -4.94
C VAL A 111 21.05 12.05 -4.06
N PRO A 112 20.36 13.20 -4.20
CA PRO A 112 20.60 14.36 -3.34
C PRO A 112 20.15 14.17 -1.89
N LEU A 113 19.33 13.15 -1.61
CA LEU A 113 18.83 12.83 -0.26
C LEU A 113 19.75 11.86 0.50
N GLN A 114 20.79 11.34 -0.14
CA GLN A 114 21.82 10.53 0.51
C GLN A 114 22.57 11.32 1.58
N PHE A 115 22.94 10.67 2.68
CA PHE A 115 23.65 11.27 3.80
C PHE A 115 24.98 11.88 3.39
N LYS A 116 25.75 11.16 2.55
CA LYS A 116 27.00 11.63 1.91
C LYS A 116 26.81 12.84 0.99
N LYS A 117 25.56 13.17 0.64
CA LYS A 117 25.16 14.34 -0.16
C LYS A 117 24.44 15.42 0.68
N GLY A 118 24.40 15.26 2.00
CA GLY A 118 23.77 16.20 2.94
C GLY A 118 22.33 15.86 3.33
N GLY A 119 21.74 14.81 2.75
CA GLY A 119 20.39 14.37 3.08
C GLY A 119 20.31 13.41 4.28
N PRO A 120 19.13 12.81 4.52
CA PRO A 120 18.90 11.92 5.67
C PRO A 120 19.10 10.42 5.38
N ILE A 121 19.26 9.99 4.12
CA ILE A 121 19.29 8.56 3.77
C ILE A 121 20.68 7.98 4.09
N ILE A 122 20.74 7.07 5.06
CA ILE A 122 21.98 6.46 5.54
C ILE A 122 22.23 5.03 5.01
N ALA A 123 21.20 4.37 4.48
CA ALA A 123 21.29 3.03 3.91
C ALA A 123 20.16 2.79 2.88
N VAL A 124 20.36 1.82 1.98
CA VAL A 124 19.36 1.39 0.98
C VAL A 124 19.29 -0.14 0.94
N GLN A 125 18.08 -0.69 1.00
CA GLN A 125 17.89 -2.13 0.91
C GLN A 125 17.92 -2.60 -0.56
N VAL A 126 18.61 -3.71 -0.81
CA VAL A 126 18.68 -4.41 -2.10
C VAL A 126 17.65 -5.53 -2.06
N GLU A 127 16.58 -5.39 -2.84
CA GLU A 127 15.46 -6.35 -2.85
C GLU A 127 14.78 -6.48 -1.46
N ASN A 128 13.87 -7.42 -1.27
CA ASN A 128 13.18 -7.68 -0.03
C ASN A 128 12.78 -9.16 0.06
N ASP A 129 13.30 -9.86 1.07
CA ASP A 129 13.01 -11.28 1.31
C ASP A 129 13.18 -12.11 0.02
N TYR A 130 14.31 -11.89 -0.66
CA TYR A 130 14.57 -12.59 -1.91
C TYR A 130 14.87 -14.05 -1.67
N GLY A 131 15.43 -14.41 -0.52
CA GLY A 131 15.79 -15.77 -0.19
C GLY A 131 14.58 -16.72 -0.13
N SER A 132 13.39 -16.19 0.17
CA SER A 132 12.12 -16.91 0.12
C SER A 132 11.57 -17.12 -1.30
N PHE A 133 12.15 -16.42 -2.30
CA PHE A 133 11.83 -16.59 -3.72
C PHE A 133 12.95 -17.33 -4.47
N ALA A 134 14.18 -16.80 -4.43
CA ALA A 134 15.45 -17.42 -4.82
C ALA A 134 15.47 -18.19 -6.15
N LYS A 135 14.79 -17.67 -7.19
CA LYS A 135 14.71 -18.35 -8.50
C LYS A 135 15.84 -18.03 -9.48
N ASP A 136 16.66 -17.03 -9.17
CA ASP A 136 17.73 -16.53 -10.02
C ASP A 136 18.88 -15.96 -9.18
N GLU A 137 20.03 -16.63 -9.22
CA GLU A 137 21.22 -16.27 -8.44
C GLU A 137 21.90 -14.98 -8.93
N SER A 138 21.69 -14.59 -10.18
CA SER A 138 22.29 -13.39 -10.77
C SER A 138 21.46 -12.12 -10.52
N TYR A 139 20.20 -12.27 -10.12
CA TYR A 139 19.27 -11.14 -10.00
C TYR A 139 19.62 -10.17 -8.88
N MET A 140 20.06 -10.66 -7.71
CA MET A 140 20.44 -9.80 -6.59
C MET A 140 21.67 -8.93 -6.94
N LEU A 141 22.64 -9.51 -7.66
CA LEU A 141 23.79 -8.77 -8.17
C LEU A 141 23.35 -7.66 -9.13
N PHE A 142 22.44 -7.98 -10.07
CA PHE A 142 21.86 -7.00 -10.98
C PHE A 142 21.21 -5.82 -10.23
N ILE A 143 20.37 -6.06 -9.22
CA ILE A 143 19.71 -4.98 -8.47
C ILE A 143 20.75 -4.10 -7.75
N LYS A 144 21.72 -4.73 -7.08
CA LYS A 144 22.81 -4.01 -6.39
C LYS A 144 23.56 -3.11 -7.37
N GLU A 145 23.99 -3.64 -8.51
CA GLU A 145 24.73 -2.89 -9.53
C GLU A 145 23.86 -1.80 -10.17
N ALA A 146 22.57 -2.06 -10.39
CA ALA A 146 21.64 -1.06 -10.93
C ALA A 146 21.47 0.14 -9.99
N LEU A 147 21.44 -0.07 -8.67
CA LEU A 147 21.42 1.00 -7.67
C LEU A 147 22.74 1.78 -7.66
N GLN A 148 23.87 1.07 -7.60
CA GLN A 148 25.20 1.68 -7.49
C GLN A 148 25.59 2.47 -8.75
N SER A 149 25.38 1.90 -9.94
CA SER A 149 25.65 2.55 -11.23
C SER A 149 24.86 3.86 -11.42
N LYS A 150 23.72 4.00 -10.75
CA LYS A 150 22.87 5.20 -10.79
C LYS A 150 23.14 6.19 -9.65
N GLY A 151 24.16 5.93 -8.85
CA GLY A 151 24.68 6.88 -7.86
C GLY A 151 24.28 6.62 -6.41
N ILE A 152 23.65 5.49 -6.10
CA ILE A 152 23.52 5.05 -4.70
C ILE A 152 24.91 4.65 -4.18
N SER A 153 25.33 5.31 -3.13
CA SER A 153 26.67 5.22 -2.54
C SER A 153 26.63 4.95 -1.03
N GLU A 154 25.44 4.94 -0.42
CA GLU A 154 25.24 4.58 0.98
C GLU A 154 25.38 3.09 1.22
N LEU A 155 25.38 2.69 2.50
CA LEU A 155 25.43 1.29 2.89
C LEU A 155 24.25 0.53 2.26
N LEU A 156 24.57 -0.59 1.62
CA LEU A 156 23.57 -1.51 1.08
C LEU A 156 23.31 -2.64 2.06
N LEU A 157 22.07 -3.11 2.13
CA LEU A 157 21.69 -4.24 2.96
C LEU A 157 20.64 -5.13 2.30
N THR A 158 20.53 -6.39 2.71
CA THR A 158 19.42 -7.31 2.39
C THR A 158 18.70 -7.71 3.67
N SER A 159 17.47 -8.22 3.56
CA SER A 159 16.67 -8.64 4.72
C SER A 159 15.89 -9.90 4.41
N ASP A 160 16.15 -10.97 5.16
CA ASP A 160 15.64 -12.32 4.92
C ASP A 160 15.45 -13.08 6.26
N TYR A 161 14.79 -14.23 6.21
CA TYR A 161 14.68 -15.16 7.34
C TYR A 161 15.99 -15.89 7.59
N HIS A 162 16.21 -16.36 8.82
CA HIS A 162 17.45 -17.05 9.20
C HIS A 162 17.81 -18.23 8.28
N ASN A 163 16.81 -18.99 7.80
CA ASN A 163 16.96 -20.12 6.89
C ASN A 163 17.15 -19.72 5.40
N THR A 164 16.91 -18.45 5.04
CA THR A 164 17.02 -17.94 3.67
C THR A 164 18.08 -16.85 3.49
N LEU A 165 18.82 -16.48 4.55
CA LEU A 165 19.91 -15.50 4.53
C LEU A 165 20.98 -15.72 3.44
N LYS A 166 21.26 -16.99 3.10
CA LYS A 166 22.27 -17.32 2.09
C LYS A 166 21.80 -17.00 0.67
N SER A 167 20.57 -17.41 0.33
CA SER A 167 19.99 -17.22 -1.00
C SER A 167 19.46 -15.80 -1.22
N GLY A 168 19.12 -15.08 -0.15
CA GLY A 168 18.64 -13.70 -0.21
C GLY A 168 19.73 -12.63 -0.13
N GLY A 169 20.95 -13.00 0.26
CA GLY A 169 22.07 -12.07 0.38
C GLY A 169 22.80 -11.79 -0.94
N VAL A 170 23.55 -10.68 -0.98
CA VAL A 170 24.46 -10.35 -2.08
C VAL A 170 25.73 -9.70 -1.55
N ASP A 171 26.87 -10.07 -2.11
CA ASP A 171 28.16 -9.52 -1.69
C ASP A 171 28.25 -8.01 -1.94
N GLY A 172 28.82 -7.27 -0.99
CA GLY A 172 28.82 -5.81 -0.98
C GLY A 172 27.59 -5.17 -0.32
N ALA A 173 26.60 -5.96 0.11
CA ALA A 173 25.53 -5.55 1.00
C ALA A 173 25.61 -6.35 2.33
N ILE A 174 25.27 -5.72 3.45
CA ILE A 174 25.17 -6.44 4.72
C ILE A 174 23.87 -7.23 4.79
N ARG A 175 23.89 -8.42 5.36
CA ARG A 175 22.70 -9.24 5.61
C ARG A 175 22.07 -8.83 6.94
N SER A 176 20.74 -8.81 6.99
CA SER A 176 19.93 -8.52 8.18
C SER A 176 18.78 -9.51 8.32
N LEU A 177 18.24 -9.65 9.54
CA LEU A 177 17.20 -10.62 9.88
C LEU A 177 15.80 -10.02 9.84
N LYS A 178 14.81 -10.88 9.63
CA LYS A 178 13.39 -10.65 9.94
C LYS A 178 12.97 -11.56 11.09
N LEU A 179 12.27 -11.02 12.09
CA LEU A 179 11.85 -11.75 13.29
C LEU A 179 10.49 -11.24 13.80
N GLN A 180 9.66 -12.13 14.37
CA GLN A 180 8.50 -11.73 15.20
C GLN A 180 8.87 -11.67 16.68
N LYS A 181 9.79 -12.55 17.11
CA LYS A 181 10.27 -12.68 18.47
C LYS A 181 11.79 -12.79 18.48
N LEU A 182 12.43 -12.26 19.51
CA LEU A 182 13.87 -12.41 19.66
C LEU A 182 14.24 -13.88 19.82
N ASN A 183 15.09 -14.36 18.91
CA ASN A 183 15.58 -15.74 18.90
C ASN A 183 17.11 -15.75 18.78
N GLN A 184 17.78 -16.17 19.86
CA GLN A 184 19.25 -16.17 19.92
C GLN A 184 19.88 -17.08 18.87
N ARG A 185 19.20 -18.18 18.50
CA ARG A 185 19.71 -19.12 17.49
C ARG A 185 19.70 -18.49 16.11
N GLU A 186 18.63 -17.78 15.76
CA GLU A 186 18.53 -17.08 14.47
C GLU A 186 19.56 -15.94 14.35
N ILE A 187 19.82 -15.24 15.46
CA ILE A 187 20.93 -14.27 15.54
C ILE A 187 22.29 -14.94 15.34
N GLN A 188 22.51 -16.11 15.94
CA GLN A 188 23.74 -16.90 15.73
C GLN A 188 23.89 -17.36 14.28
N ASP A 189 22.81 -17.74 13.61
CA ASP A 189 22.83 -18.12 12.18
C ASP A 189 23.29 -16.95 11.30
N LEU A 190 22.82 -15.73 11.56
CA LEU A 190 23.31 -14.52 10.88
C LEU A 190 24.80 -14.30 11.13
N ASN A 191 25.21 -14.35 12.40
CA ASN A 191 26.60 -14.10 12.77
C ASN A 191 27.55 -15.16 12.20
N ALA A 192 27.10 -16.40 12.00
CA ALA A 192 27.89 -17.45 11.35
C ALA A 192 28.09 -17.18 9.85
N ILE A 193 27.12 -16.55 9.18
CA ILE A 193 27.20 -16.21 7.75
C ILE A 193 28.00 -14.91 7.54
N GLN A 194 27.91 -13.97 8.47
CA GLN A 194 28.51 -12.63 8.37
C GLN A 194 29.22 -12.22 9.67
N PRO A 195 30.32 -12.89 10.06
CA PRO A 195 30.94 -12.73 11.38
C PRO A 195 31.60 -11.37 11.62
N ASN A 196 31.88 -10.61 10.55
CA ASN A 196 32.57 -9.32 10.62
C ASN A 196 31.62 -8.15 10.36
N SER A 197 30.37 -8.23 10.84
CA SER A 197 29.38 -7.18 10.69
C SER A 197 28.42 -7.17 11.88
N PRO A 198 27.82 -6.02 12.22
CA PRO A 198 26.88 -5.95 13.33
C PRO A 198 25.60 -6.72 13.02
N THR A 199 25.00 -7.30 14.06
CA THR A 199 23.65 -7.87 13.98
C THR A 199 22.63 -6.75 13.79
N MET A 200 21.77 -6.90 12.78
CA MET A 200 20.61 -6.04 12.57
C MET A 200 19.37 -6.90 12.32
N VAL A 201 18.29 -6.61 13.03
CA VAL A 201 16.95 -7.07 12.70
C VAL A 201 16.29 -5.92 11.95
N MET A 202 16.10 -6.08 10.65
CA MET A 202 15.53 -5.03 9.80
C MET A 202 14.01 -4.99 9.91
N ASP A 203 13.37 -6.16 9.98
CA ASP A 203 11.95 -6.27 10.27
C ASP A 203 11.75 -7.00 11.59
N TYR A 204 11.36 -6.27 12.62
CA TYR A 204 10.86 -6.82 13.87
C TYR A 204 9.35 -6.61 13.92
N TRP A 205 8.58 -7.69 13.74
CA TRP A 205 7.12 -7.59 13.62
C TRP A 205 6.47 -7.38 14.98
N THR A 206 6.09 -6.13 15.27
CA THR A 206 5.41 -5.72 16.51
C THR A 206 3.89 -5.98 16.50
N GLY A 207 3.40 -6.65 15.46
CA GLY A 207 1.99 -6.92 15.20
C GLY A 207 1.86 -7.77 13.94
N TRP A 208 0.65 -7.96 13.46
CA TRP A 208 0.38 -8.59 12.17
C TRP A 208 -0.74 -7.89 11.43
N HIS A 209 -0.97 -8.29 10.18
CA HIS A 209 -2.03 -7.76 9.35
C HIS A 209 -3.24 -8.70 9.39
N ASP A 210 -4.41 -8.16 9.10
CA ASP A 210 -5.67 -8.93 9.07
C ASP A 210 -6.01 -9.40 7.66
N VAL A 211 -6.84 -10.45 7.62
CA VAL A 211 -7.49 -10.99 6.42
C VAL A 211 -8.99 -10.95 6.66
N TRP A 212 -9.78 -10.65 5.63
CA TRP A 212 -11.24 -10.62 5.75
C TRP A 212 -11.79 -12.00 6.12
N GLY A 213 -12.67 -12.05 7.12
CA GLY A 213 -13.28 -13.25 7.68
C GLY A 213 -12.57 -13.82 8.92
N ASP A 214 -11.34 -13.38 9.20
CA ASP A 214 -10.56 -13.82 10.37
C ASP A 214 -10.76 -12.89 11.58
N LEU A 215 -10.11 -13.21 12.71
CA LEU A 215 -10.05 -12.34 13.89
C LEU A 215 -8.95 -11.28 13.74
N HIS A 216 -9.14 -10.13 14.40
CA HIS A 216 -8.16 -9.05 14.44
C HIS A 216 -6.91 -9.46 15.23
N HIS A 217 -5.76 -9.36 14.60
CA HIS A 217 -4.50 -9.79 15.17
C HIS A 217 -3.91 -8.79 16.17
N VAL A 218 -3.69 -9.25 17.41
CA VAL A 218 -3.05 -8.43 18.46
C VAL A 218 -1.81 -9.16 19.00
N LEU A 219 -0.77 -8.38 19.29
CA LEU A 219 0.40 -8.84 20.04
C LEU A 219 0.52 -7.98 21.32
N PRO A 220 0.56 -8.60 22.51
CA PRO A 220 0.71 -7.86 23.75
C PRO A 220 2.09 -7.21 23.84
N PRO A 221 2.22 -6.06 24.52
CA PRO A 221 3.50 -5.40 24.69
C PRO A 221 4.46 -6.27 25.51
N GLU A 222 5.70 -6.43 25.02
CA GLU A 222 6.78 -7.05 25.78
C GLU A 222 7.47 -6.00 26.66
N GLY A 223 7.17 -6.00 27.96
CA GLY A 223 7.87 -5.19 28.98
C GLY A 223 7.11 -3.97 29.52
N GLY A 224 7.67 -3.36 30.57
CA GLY A 224 7.11 -2.17 31.24
C GLY A 224 8.11 -1.02 31.21
N GLY A 225 7.75 0.10 30.58
CA GLY A 225 8.55 1.32 30.55
C GLY A 225 7.67 2.54 30.34
N SER A 226 8.07 3.69 30.90
CA SER A 226 7.43 4.97 30.64
C SER A 226 8.10 5.67 29.47
N PHE A 227 7.34 5.94 28.42
CA PHE A 227 7.77 6.81 27.32
C PHE A 227 7.74 8.29 27.76
N PRO A 228 8.56 9.16 27.15
CA PRO A 228 8.43 10.60 27.36
C PRO A 228 7.06 11.11 26.88
N ASP A 229 6.73 12.36 27.21
CA ASP A 229 5.48 12.99 26.79
C ASP A 229 5.24 12.85 25.29
N MET A 230 4.18 12.12 24.94
CA MET A 230 3.81 11.89 23.56
C MET A 230 3.05 13.10 23.00
N PRO A 231 3.24 13.47 21.72
CA PRO A 231 2.40 14.46 21.06
C PRO A 231 0.92 14.10 21.21
N ALA A 232 0.08 15.13 21.43
CA ALA A 232 -1.35 14.95 21.66
C ALA A 232 -2.01 14.09 20.55
N LEU A 233 -3.00 13.30 20.96
CA LEU A 233 -3.85 12.58 20.01
C LEU A 233 -4.68 13.59 19.22
N HIS A 234 -4.91 13.28 17.95
CA HIS A 234 -5.87 14.05 17.16
C HIS A 234 -7.27 13.84 17.75
N TYR A 235 -8.01 14.93 17.90
CA TYR A 235 -9.41 14.85 18.24
C TYR A 235 -10.17 14.11 17.13
N ARG A 236 -11.13 13.30 17.55
CA ARG A 236 -11.99 12.51 16.67
C ARG A 236 -13.43 12.86 16.98
N GLU A 237 -14.25 12.88 15.94
CA GLU A 237 -15.61 13.38 16.02
C GLU A 237 -16.59 12.35 15.44
N SER A 238 -17.71 12.19 16.12
CA SER A 238 -18.87 11.48 15.60
C SER A 238 -19.74 12.49 14.86
N TYR A 239 -20.00 12.23 13.58
CA TYR A 239 -20.87 13.08 12.76
C TYR A 239 -22.26 12.48 12.61
N GLU A 240 -23.24 13.32 12.29
CA GLU A 240 -24.58 12.85 11.94
C GLU A 240 -24.55 11.88 10.76
N PRO A 241 -25.36 10.80 10.78
CA PRO A 241 -25.39 9.83 9.69
C PRO A 241 -25.74 10.46 8.34
N ALA A 242 -25.02 10.06 7.30
CA ALA A 242 -25.36 10.42 5.92
C ALA A 242 -26.48 9.50 5.42
N ILE A 243 -27.65 10.09 5.18
CA ILE A 243 -28.78 9.40 4.56
C ILE A 243 -28.58 9.41 3.04
N MET A 244 -28.56 8.24 2.42
CA MET A 244 -28.47 8.12 0.97
C MET A 244 -29.81 8.54 0.35
N TYR A 245 -29.78 9.47 -0.60
CA TYR A 245 -30.98 10.00 -1.26
C TYR A 245 -30.92 9.88 -2.78
N GLN A 246 -29.76 9.53 -3.32
CA GLN A 246 -29.55 9.34 -4.76
C GLN A 246 -29.02 7.94 -5.04
N HIS A 247 -29.47 7.35 -6.16
CA HIS A 247 -29.05 6.05 -6.65
C HIS A 247 -28.65 6.12 -8.12
N LEU A 248 -27.63 5.36 -8.47
CA LEU A 248 -27.21 5.11 -9.84
C LEU A 248 -26.89 3.61 -9.95
N SER A 249 -27.70 2.86 -10.70
CA SER A 249 -27.44 1.45 -10.93
C SER A 249 -26.11 1.26 -11.67
N LEU A 250 -25.46 0.10 -11.48
CA LEU A 250 -24.28 -0.23 -12.28
C LEU A 250 -24.59 -0.15 -13.78
N TRP A 251 -25.75 -0.63 -14.21
CA TRP A 251 -26.17 -0.64 -15.62
C TRP A 251 -26.32 0.77 -16.22
N ASP A 252 -26.89 1.71 -15.46
CA ASP A 252 -26.97 3.11 -15.87
C ASP A 252 -25.56 3.74 -15.90
N ALA A 253 -24.73 3.47 -14.88
CA ALA A 253 -23.35 4.00 -14.80
C ALA A 253 -22.49 3.54 -15.99
N LEU A 254 -22.65 2.28 -16.39
CA LEU A 254 -21.93 1.69 -17.52
C LEU A 254 -22.17 2.49 -18.81
N SER A 255 -23.36 3.04 -19.05
CA SER A 255 -23.63 3.84 -20.25
C SER A 255 -22.75 5.09 -20.43
N PHE A 256 -22.01 5.49 -19.38
CA PHE A 256 -21.07 6.63 -19.37
C PHE A 256 -19.60 6.23 -19.50
N THR A 257 -19.33 4.93 -19.62
CA THR A 257 -17.98 4.39 -19.79
C THR A 257 -17.67 4.18 -21.27
N GLU A 258 -16.40 3.95 -21.60
CA GLU A 258 -16.00 3.59 -22.96
C GLU A 258 -16.80 2.39 -23.47
N GLY A 259 -17.10 2.40 -24.77
CA GLY A 259 -17.86 1.35 -25.43
C GLY A 259 -17.22 -0.03 -25.22
N PRO A 260 -18.02 -1.10 -25.28
CA PRO A 260 -17.55 -2.39 -24.82
C PRO A 260 -16.52 -3.03 -25.76
N PHE A 261 -15.48 -3.62 -25.19
CA PHE A 261 -14.53 -4.47 -25.91
C PHE A 261 -15.14 -5.86 -26.14
N LYS A 262 -15.01 -6.39 -27.37
CA LYS A 262 -15.49 -7.73 -27.70
C LYS A 262 -14.32 -8.70 -27.88
N SER A 263 -14.48 -9.91 -27.32
CA SER A 263 -13.51 -10.98 -27.45
C SER A 263 -14.21 -12.33 -27.59
N ALA A 264 -13.57 -13.28 -28.26
CA ALA A 264 -14.03 -14.67 -28.35
C ALA A 264 -13.77 -15.47 -27.07
N LYS A 265 -12.86 -14.98 -26.21
CA LYS A 265 -12.52 -15.59 -24.91
C LYS A 265 -12.48 -14.52 -23.82
N PRO A 266 -12.72 -14.87 -22.56
CA PRO A 266 -12.44 -13.97 -21.44
C PRO A 266 -10.98 -13.48 -21.49
N VAL A 267 -10.78 -12.19 -21.27
CA VAL A 267 -9.45 -11.53 -21.25
C VAL A 267 -9.26 -10.91 -19.89
N SER A 268 -8.18 -11.25 -19.18
CA SER A 268 -7.88 -10.72 -17.86
C SER A 268 -7.75 -9.19 -17.86
N MET A 269 -7.92 -8.55 -16.69
CA MET A 269 -8.04 -7.09 -16.61
C MET A 269 -6.81 -6.34 -17.14
N GLU A 270 -5.63 -6.90 -16.94
CA GLU A 270 -4.34 -6.38 -17.35
C GLU A 270 -4.20 -6.40 -18.89
N ASN A 271 -4.85 -7.34 -19.56
CA ASN A 271 -4.75 -7.55 -21.01
C ASN A 271 -5.80 -6.79 -21.81
N LEU A 272 -6.64 -6.02 -21.13
CA LEU A 272 -7.69 -5.24 -21.76
C LEU A 272 -7.10 -4.08 -22.60
N PRO A 273 -7.70 -3.72 -23.75
CA PRO A 273 -7.20 -2.64 -24.61
C PRO A 273 -7.72 -1.27 -24.11
N VAL A 274 -7.48 -0.96 -22.85
CA VAL A 274 -7.84 0.32 -22.21
C VAL A 274 -6.56 1.01 -21.70
N ASN A 275 -6.68 2.26 -21.27
CA ASN A 275 -5.58 3.04 -20.69
C ASN A 275 -4.35 3.08 -21.61
N ASN A 276 -4.58 3.46 -22.87
CA ASN A 276 -3.56 3.47 -23.93
C ASN A 276 -2.83 2.13 -24.13
N GLY A 277 -3.53 1.01 -23.91
CA GLY A 277 -2.97 -0.32 -24.03
C GLY A 277 -2.15 -0.78 -22.82
N ASN A 278 -2.28 -0.13 -21.66
CA ASN A 278 -1.71 -0.59 -20.40
C ASN A 278 -2.61 -1.57 -19.64
N GLY A 279 -3.88 -1.71 -20.05
CA GLY A 279 -4.84 -2.56 -19.34
C GLY A 279 -5.51 -1.84 -18.20
N GLN A 280 -6.40 -2.55 -17.51
CA GLN A 280 -7.05 -2.08 -16.31
C GLN A 280 -6.35 -2.67 -15.09
N SER A 281 -6.06 -1.82 -14.12
CA SER A 281 -5.20 -2.20 -13.00
C SER A 281 -5.95 -2.49 -11.70
N TYR A 282 -7.05 -1.77 -11.45
CA TYR A 282 -7.92 -1.93 -10.28
C TYR A 282 -9.39 -1.68 -10.65
N GLY A 283 -10.24 -1.85 -9.66
CA GLY A 283 -11.68 -1.65 -9.80
C GLY A 283 -12.39 -2.91 -10.27
N TYR A 284 -13.38 -2.74 -11.12
CA TYR A 284 -14.31 -3.79 -11.53
C TYR A 284 -14.25 -3.96 -13.04
N THR A 285 -14.35 -5.22 -13.50
CA THR A 285 -14.49 -5.55 -14.92
C THR A 285 -15.73 -6.42 -15.09
N LEU A 286 -16.65 -5.97 -15.94
CA LEU A 286 -17.84 -6.74 -16.29
C LEU A 286 -17.59 -7.60 -17.54
N TYR A 287 -17.93 -8.88 -17.45
CA TYR A 287 -17.98 -9.81 -18.58
C TYR A 287 -19.45 -10.18 -18.87
N GLU A 288 -19.93 -9.83 -20.06
CA GLU A 288 -21.26 -10.23 -20.56
C GLU A 288 -21.09 -11.24 -21.70
N ALA A 289 -21.89 -12.31 -21.74
CA ALA A 289 -21.94 -13.25 -22.87
C ALA A 289 -23.38 -13.67 -23.16
N SER A 290 -23.73 -13.82 -24.44
CA SER A 290 -25.04 -14.37 -24.84
C SER A 290 -24.95 -15.89 -24.98
N ILE A 291 -25.80 -16.61 -24.24
CA ILE A 291 -25.91 -18.08 -24.33
C ILE A 291 -27.10 -18.41 -25.23
N THR A 292 -26.83 -18.81 -26.47
CA THR A 292 -27.86 -19.10 -27.48
C THR A 292 -28.23 -20.59 -27.58
N ASN A 293 -27.41 -21.51 -27.05
CA ASN A 293 -27.73 -22.94 -26.85
C ASN A 293 -26.74 -23.62 -25.88
N ARG A 294 -27.13 -24.72 -25.22
CA ARG A 294 -26.35 -25.44 -24.17
C ARG A 294 -24.94 -25.93 -24.59
N SER A 295 -24.55 -25.80 -25.85
CA SER A 295 -23.28 -26.30 -26.42
C SER A 295 -22.40 -25.22 -27.07
N TYR A 296 -22.79 -23.93 -27.01
CA TYR A 296 -21.98 -22.82 -27.53
C TYR A 296 -21.97 -21.64 -26.55
N ILE A 297 -20.79 -21.27 -26.05
CA ILE A 297 -20.59 -20.08 -25.21
C ILE A 297 -20.22 -18.93 -26.17
N GLY A 298 -21.16 -17.99 -26.35
CA GLY A 298 -21.14 -16.95 -27.39
C GLY A 298 -20.19 -15.77 -27.15
N LEU A 299 -20.43 -14.70 -27.93
CA LEU A 299 -19.65 -13.45 -27.96
C LEU A 299 -19.62 -12.74 -26.60
N PHE A 300 -18.43 -12.41 -26.12
CA PHE A 300 -18.26 -11.62 -24.90
C PHE A 300 -18.32 -10.11 -25.22
N LYS A 301 -19.17 -9.36 -24.52
CA LYS A 301 -19.26 -7.88 -24.54
C LYS A 301 -18.75 -7.39 -23.17
N ARG A 302 -17.77 -6.48 -23.15
CA ARG A 302 -17.09 -6.08 -21.90
C ARG A 302 -17.08 -4.58 -21.74
N GLN A 303 -17.47 -4.07 -20.57
CA GLN A 303 -17.49 -2.65 -20.28
C GLN A 303 -16.58 -2.34 -19.07
N ASN A 304 -15.78 -1.28 -19.17
CA ASN A 304 -14.78 -0.92 -18.15
C ASN A 304 -15.39 0.02 -17.12
N LEU A 305 -15.23 -0.26 -15.83
CA LEU A 305 -15.49 0.70 -14.77
C LEU A 305 -14.24 0.81 -13.91
N GLU A 306 -13.36 1.74 -14.26
CA GLU A 306 -12.58 2.39 -13.21
C GLU A 306 -13.60 3.07 -12.30
N LEU A 307 -13.64 2.69 -11.02
CA LEU A 307 -14.48 3.37 -10.04
C LEU A 307 -13.92 4.78 -9.77
N ALA A 308 -13.84 5.61 -10.80
CA ALA A 308 -13.92 7.04 -10.65
C ALA A 308 -15.38 7.34 -10.37
N VAL A 309 -15.63 8.10 -9.30
CA VAL A 309 -16.96 8.67 -9.05
C VAL A 309 -17.45 9.29 -10.35
N PRO A 310 -18.66 8.95 -10.85
CA PRO A 310 -19.16 9.55 -12.07
C PRO A 310 -19.09 11.07 -11.93
N ASP A 311 -18.46 11.73 -12.89
CA ASP A 311 -17.96 13.11 -12.91
C ASP A 311 -19.05 14.21 -12.87
N GLY A 312 -20.17 13.93 -12.21
CA GLY A 312 -21.36 14.78 -12.17
C GLY A 312 -22.23 14.67 -13.42
N LYS A 313 -21.80 13.95 -14.48
CA LYS A 313 -22.59 13.77 -15.71
C LYS A 313 -23.48 12.52 -15.70
N ALA A 314 -23.29 11.60 -14.76
CA ALA A 314 -24.15 10.43 -14.66
C ALA A 314 -25.55 10.81 -14.15
N PRO A 315 -26.60 10.10 -14.60
CA PRO A 315 -27.99 10.42 -14.36
C PRO A 315 -28.40 9.89 -12.99
N TRP A 316 -27.84 10.47 -11.93
CA TRP A 316 -28.26 10.18 -10.56
C TRP A 316 -29.76 10.44 -10.42
N ARG A 317 -30.49 9.42 -9.93
CA ARG A 317 -31.93 9.50 -9.69
C ARG A 317 -32.19 9.50 -8.19
N SER A 318 -33.38 9.96 -7.77
CA SER A 318 -33.83 9.77 -6.40
C SER A 318 -33.80 8.28 -6.05
N LEU A 319 -33.37 7.94 -4.83
CA LEU A 319 -33.31 6.56 -4.35
C LEU A 319 -34.71 5.91 -4.43
N PRO A 320 -34.91 4.85 -5.24
CA PRO A 320 -36.17 4.14 -5.30
C PRO A 320 -36.40 3.27 -4.05
N ALA A 321 -37.65 2.87 -3.81
CA ALA A 321 -37.99 1.97 -2.69
C ALA A 321 -37.29 0.59 -2.77
N THR A 322 -37.02 0.14 -4.00
CA THR A 322 -36.28 -1.11 -4.28
C THR A 322 -35.16 -0.79 -5.28
N PRO A 323 -33.97 -0.36 -4.81
CA PRO A 323 -32.84 -0.09 -5.70
C PRO A 323 -32.26 -1.37 -6.26
N SER A 324 -31.61 -1.25 -7.41
CA SER A 324 -30.86 -2.36 -8.01
C SER A 324 -29.42 -2.39 -7.52
N PHE A 325 -28.88 -3.62 -7.47
CA PHE A 325 -27.50 -3.91 -7.10
C PHE A 325 -26.81 -4.73 -8.22
N PRO A 326 -25.48 -4.58 -8.41
CA PRO A 326 -24.62 -3.58 -7.78
C PRO A 326 -25.02 -2.15 -8.17
N GLY A 327 -24.76 -1.19 -7.28
CA GLY A 327 -25.17 0.20 -7.50
C GLY A 327 -24.40 1.20 -6.65
N PHE A 328 -24.44 2.45 -7.08
CA PHE A 328 -23.92 3.58 -6.34
C PHE A 328 -25.03 4.29 -5.58
N PHE A 329 -24.73 4.66 -4.34
CA PHE A 329 -25.62 5.36 -3.43
C PHE A 329 -24.92 6.65 -2.99
N MET A 330 -25.61 7.79 -3.11
CA MET A 330 -25.06 9.08 -2.72
C MET A 330 -25.87 9.70 -1.59
N GLY A 331 -25.16 10.17 -0.57
CA GLY A 331 -25.65 10.95 0.55
C GLY A 331 -24.76 12.16 0.82
N ARG A 332 -25.11 12.90 1.88
CA ARG A 332 -24.35 14.05 2.35
C ARG A 332 -23.99 13.88 3.81
N LEU A 333 -22.73 14.12 4.11
CA LEU A 333 -22.20 14.29 5.46
C LEU A 333 -22.05 15.81 5.70
N PHE A 334 -22.42 16.30 6.88
CA PHE A 334 -22.19 17.70 7.26
C PHE A 334 -21.18 17.78 8.40
N ALA A 335 -20.06 18.47 8.16
CA ALA A 335 -19.02 18.73 9.16
C ALA A 335 -19.13 20.17 9.66
N TYR A 336 -19.45 20.36 10.94
CA TYR A 336 -19.55 21.68 11.55
C TYR A 336 -18.16 22.23 11.89
N GLY A 337 -17.82 23.42 11.38
CA GLY A 337 -16.53 24.03 11.68
C GLY A 337 -15.35 23.34 10.99
N TYR A 338 -14.23 23.18 11.70
CA TYR A 338 -13.03 22.56 11.14
C TYR A 338 -13.13 21.03 11.26
N PRO A 339 -13.10 20.26 10.16
CA PRO A 339 -13.29 18.82 10.21
C PRO A 339 -12.22 18.09 11.03
N SER A 340 -12.67 17.08 11.74
CA SER A 340 -11.86 16.18 12.58
C SER A 340 -11.80 14.79 11.96
N ASP A 341 -10.92 13.95 12.48
CA ASP A 341 -10.88 12.54 12.12
C ASP A 341 -12.18 11.83 12.56
N THR A 342 -12.64 10.86 11.78
CA THR A 342 -13.81 10.03 12.11
C THR A 342 -13.68 8.63 11.52
N PHE A 343 -14.63 7.74 11.80
CA PHE A 343 -14.67 6.38 11.28
C PHE A 343 -16.02 6.10 10.62
N VAL A 344 -15.99 5.67 9.36
CA VAL A 344 -17.17 5.33 8.58
C VAL A 344 -17.60 3.90 8.89
N LYS A 345 -18.84 3.72 9.34
CA LYS A 345 -19.47 2.42 9.56
C LYS A 345 -20.70 2.25 8.68
N LEU A 346 -20.87 1.03 8.21
CA LEU A 346 -21.92 0.66 7.26
C LEU A 346 -22.73 -0.55 7.78
N PRO A 347 -23.40 -0.45 8.95
CA PRO A 347 -24.26 -1.53 9.43
C PRO A 347 -25.41 -1.77 8.43
N GLY A 348 -25.71 -3.04 8.16
CA GLY A 348 -26.73 -3.42 7.19
C GLY A 348 -26.32 -3.26 5.72
N TRP A 349 -25.04 -2.97 5.46
CA TRP A 349 -24.43 -3.10 4.13
C TRP A 349 -23.55 -4.35 4.10
N GLU A 350 -23.34 -4.90 2.91
CA GLU A 350 -22.71 -6.20 2.76
C GLU A 350 -21.26 -6.10 2.26
N LYS A 351 -21.05 -5.57 1.04
CA LYS A 351 -19.69 -5.50 0.47
C LYS A 351 -19.58 -4.40 -0.57
N GLY A 352 -18.53 -3.59 -0.45
CA GLY A 352 -18.39 -2.46 -1.35
C GLY A 352 -17.17 -1.57 -1.15
N VAL A 353 -17.29 -0.34 -1.68
CA VAL A 353 -16.26 0.70 -1.64
C VAL A 353 -16.89 2.03 -1.25
N VAL A 354 -16.21 2.79 -0.38
CA VAL A 354 -16.66 4.12 0.06
C VAL A 354 -15.80 5.21 -0.59
N PHE A 355 -16.46 6.28 -1.04
CA PHE A 355 -15.83 7.49 -1.53
C PHE A 355 -16.33 8.71 -0.74
N ILE A 356 -15.40 9.55 -0.30
CA ILE A 356 -15.71 10.83 0.34
C ILE A 356 -15.09 11.95 -0.49
N ASN A 357 -15.90 12.88 -0.99
CA ASN A 357 -15.44 13.99 -1.84
C ASN A 357 -14.61 13.52 -3.05
N GLY A 358 -14.97 12.39 -3.64
CA GLY A 358 -14.23 11.78 -4.77
C GLY A 358 -12.98 10.98 -4.37
N LEU A 359 -12.57 10.99 -3.10
CA LEU A 359 -11.45 10.19 -2.60
C LEU A 359 -11.93 8.79 -2.25
N ASN A 360 -11.29 7.77 -2.83
CA ASN A 360 -11.55 6.37 -2.48
C ASN A 360 -10.98 6.08 -1.08
N LEU A 361 -11.87 5.83 -0.12
CA LEU A 361 -11.51 5.56 1.26
C LEU A 361 -11.01 4.13 1.47
N GLY A 362 -11.49 3.20 0.63
CA GLY A 362 -11.18 1.79 0.72
C GLY A 362 -12.43 0.90 0.64
N ARG A 363 -12.19 -0.39 0.86
CA ARG A 363 -13.19 -1.46 0.77
C ARG A 363 -13.76 -1.75 2.14
N TYR A 364 -15.06 -2.01 2.23
CA TYR A 364 -15.68 -2.61 3.42
C TYR A 364 -16.27 -3.97 3.06
N TRP A 365 -16.37 -4.84 4.07
CA TRP A 365 -17.04 -6.12 3.96
C TRP A 365 -17.59 -6.53 5.33
N SER A 366 -18.87 -6.87 5.38
CA SER A 366 -19.60 -7.28 6.59
C SER A 366 -18.96 -8.45 7.34
N ILE A 367 -18.19 -9.31 6.66
CA ILE A 367 -17.54 -10.48 7.29
C ILE A 367 -16.41 -10.11 8.27
N GLY A 368 -15.96 -8.86 8.30
CA GLY A 368 -14.92 -8.40 9.23
C GLY A 368 -13.52 -8.97 8.95
N PRO A 369 -12.55 -8.83 9.86
CA PRO A 369 -12.73 -8.32 11.22
C PRO A 369 -13.00 -6.82 11.22
N GLN A 370 -12.38 -6.04 10.33
CA GLN A 370 -12.58 -4.60 10.24
C GLN A 370 -14.05 -4.22 10.00
N GLN A 371 -14.63 -3.40 10.88
CA GLN A 371 -16.02 -2.94 10.77
C GLN A 371 -16.13 -1.43 10.47
N ALA A 372 -15.04 -0.68 10.61
CA ALA A 372 -15.01 0.75 10.32
C ALA A 372 -13.83 1.18 9.43
N LEU A 373 -14.09 2.10 8.51
CA LEU A 373 -13.06 2.73 7.66
C LEU A 373 -12.63 4.06 8.27
N TYR A 374 -11.33 4.24 8.49
CA TYR A 374 -10.79 5.51 8.97
C TYR A 374 -10.94 6.62 7.91
N LEU A 375 -11.59 7.72 8.29
CA LEU A 375 -11.74 8.93 7.48
C LEU A 375 -10.92 10.08 8.08
N PRO A 376 -9.77 10.42 7.48
CA PRO A 376 -8.96 11.55 7.91
C PRO A 376 -9.71 12.87 7.77
N GLY A 377 -9.65 13.73 8.79
CA GLY A 377 -10.19 15.10 8.75
C GLY A 377 -9.75 15.90 7.52
N PRO A 378 -8.48 15.82 7.06
CA PRO A 378 -8.03 16.48 5.83
C PRO A 378 -8.73 16.04 4.53
N PHE A 379 -9.53 14.96 4.55
CA PHE A 379 -10.32 14.53 3.39
C PHE A 379 -11.73 15.15 3.40
N LEU A 380 -12.08 15.85 4.48
CA LEU A 380 -13.34 16.57 4.64
C LEU A 380 -13.16 18.06 4.39
N ASN A 381 -14.24 18.67 3.90
CA ASN A 381 -14.44 20.10 3.82
C ASN A 381 -15.30 20.56 5.02
N SER A 382 -15.14 21.81 5.43
CA SER A 382 -16.13 22.45 6.30
C SER A 382 -17.48 22.53 5.57
N GLY A 383 -18.57 22.16 6.25
CA GLY A 383 -19.90 22.10 5.67
C GLY A 383 -20.21 20.77 4.97
N ILE A 384 -20.75 20.84 3.75
CA ILE A 384 -21.28 19.67 3.04
C ILE A 384 -20.15 18.85 2.40
N ASN A 385 -20.16 17.55 2.67
CA ASN A 385 -19.28 16.55 2.10
C ASN A 385 -20.11 15.51 1.36
N GLN A 386 -19.64 15.10 0.18
CA GLN A 386 -20.29 14.06 -0.61
C GLN A 386 -19.83 12.69 -0.10
N ALA A 387 -20.79 11.83 0.25
CA ALA A 387 -20.54 10.43 0.57
C ALA A 387 -21.15 9.55 -0.52
N ILE A 388 -20.34 8.70 -1.14
CA ILE A 388 -20.79 7.73 -2.14
C ILE A 388 -20.38 6.34 -1.69
N VAL A 389 -21.31 5.40 -1.75
CA VAL A 389 -21.07 3.97 -1.51
C VAL A 389 -21.36 3.22 -2.79
N PHE A 390 -20.41 2.42 -3.26
CA PHE A 390 -20.68 1.37 -4.23
C PHE A 390 -20.94 0.07 -3.47
N GLU A 391 -22.15 -0.48 -3.57
CA GLU A 391 -22.58 -1.70 -2.87
C GLU A 391 -22.95 -2.79 -3.89
N GLU A 392 -22.52 -4.02 -3.58
CA GLU A 392 -22.61 -5.17 -4.49
C GLU A 392 -23.92 -5.97 -4.32
N GLN A 393 -24.53 -5.98 -3.13
CA GLN A 393 -25.59 -6.92 -2.77
C GLN A 393 -26.82 -6.26 -2.15
N GLU A 394 -26.68 -5.63 -0.97
CA GLU A 394 -27.78 -5.00 -0.23
C GLU A 394 -27.28 -3.90 0.71
N GLY A 395 -28.16 -2.98 1.14
CA GLY A 395 -27.77 -1.88 2.01
C GLY A 395 -28.93 -1.25 2.78
N ASP A 396 -28.66 -0.74 3.98
CA ASP A 396 -29.61 0.02 4.83
C ASP A 396 -29.70 1.52 4.45
N TYR A 397 -28.99 1.94 3.40
CA TYR A 397 -29.01 3.31 2.83
C TYR A 397 -28.63 4.43 3.82
N LYS A 398 -27.95 4.08 4.92
CA LYS A 398 -27.37 5.01 5.89
C LYS A 398 -25.91 4.71 6.11
N VAL A 399 -25.10 5.75 6.21
CA VAL A 399 -23.67 5.65 6.55
C VAL A 399 -23.43 6.39 7.86
N HIS A 400 -22.82 5.70 8.82
CA HIS A 400 -22.58 6.19 10.17
C HIS A 400 -21.15 6.68 10.32
N PHE A 401 -20.94 7.66 11.22
CA PHE A 401 -19.64 8.25 11.50
C PHE A 401 -19.39 8.27 13.01
N GLU A 402 -18.38 7.53 13.47
CA GLU A 402 -18.05 7.36 14.89
C GLU A 402 -16.66 7.93 15.21
N ASP A 403 -16.43 8.30 16.47
CA ASP A 403 -15.15 8.81 16.98
C ASP A 403 -14.19 7.70 17.44
N THR A 404 -14.62 6.44 17.39
CA THR A 404 -13.85 5.26 17.76
C THR A 404 -13.68 4.29 16.59
N PRO A 405 -12.50 3.66 16.43
CA PRO A 405 -12.32 2.62 15.43
C PRO A 405 -13.06 1.36 15.84
N ASP A 406 -13.45 0.57 14.85
CA ASP A 406 -13.97 -0.77 15.05
C ASP A 406 -13.21 -1.73 14.12
N LEU A 407 -12.25 -2.44 14.70
CA LEU A 407 -11.38 -3.39 13.99
C LEU A 407 -11.87 -4.84 14.12
N GLY A 408 -13.00 -5.07 14.77
CA GLY A 408 -13.55 -6.40 15.01
C GLY A 408 -13.01 -7.10 16.26
N MET A 409 -13.42 -8.36 16.43
CA MET A 409 -13.00 -9.20 17.54
C MET A 409 -11.54 -9.59 17.41
N ALA A 410 -10.78 -9.45 18.50
CA ALA A 410 -9.35 -9.71 18.52
C ALA A 410 -8.99 -11.17 18.87
N ALA A 411 -7.86 -11.64 18.35
CA ALA A 411 -7.16 -12.84 18.75
C ALA A 411 -5.68 -12.55 18.96
N ASP A 412 -5.12 -13.14 20.02
CA ASP A 412 -3.69 -13.09 20.29
C ASP A 412 -2.94 -13.95 19.27
N ILE A 413 -1.90 -13.38 18.66
CA ILE A 413 -0.96 -14.18 17.87
C ILE A 413 0.05 -14.83 18.82
N GLN A 414 0.21 -16.14 18.70
CA GLN A 414 1.21 -16.90 19.46
C GLN A 414 2.59 -16.87 18.81
#